data_AF-A0A026WVI7-F1
#
_entry.id   AF-A0A026WVI7-F1
#
_cell.length_a   1.000
_cell.length_b   1.000
_cell.length_c   1.000
_cell.angle_alpha   90.00
_cell.angle_beta   90.00
_cell.angle_gamma   90.00
#
_symmetry.space_group_name_H-M   'P 1'
#
loop_
_entity.id
_entity.type
_entity.pdbx_description
1 polymer ?
#
loop_
_entity_poly.entity_id
_entity_poly.type
_entity_poly.pdbx_seq_one_letter_code
_entity_poly.pdbx_strand_id
1 'polypeptide(L)'
;IPLLRNGSLCNATVVNSVQIVVRETCAFDSIFQITASGMGMHNNYKNTMETLHKTNLFIKLIIEVLKRGKITASDYCARATILCDIPIFSKTSYTRSISSLNTNFNVAHLAEHLFKNMPTCTTAYVIFFNSGVLLRVLVAP
;
A
#
# COMPACT_ATOMS: atom_id res chain seq x y z
N ILE A 1 -12.31 2.32 -8.96
CA ILE A 1 -11.46 2.31 -7.75
C ILE A 1 -10.63 3.59 -7.76
N PRO A 2 -10.56 4.33 -6.65
CA PRO A 2 -9.81 5.59 -6.60
C PRO A 2 -8.30 5.38 -6.81
N LEU A 3 -7.67 6.24 -7.61
CA LEU A 3 -6.26 6.13 -7.97
C LEU A 3 -5.39 7.05 -7.11
N LEU A 4 -4.44 6.47 -6.38
CA LEU A 4 -3.34 7.22 -5.76
C LEU A 4 -2.41 7.74 -6.85
N ARG A 5 -2.07 9.03 -6.79
CA ARG A 5 -1.04 9.60 -7.67
C ARG A 5 0.35 9.30 -7.11
N ASN A 6 1.30 9.09 -8.01
CA ASN A 6 2.70 8.90 -7.66
C ASN A 6 3.21 10.05 -6.77
N GLY A 7 3.91 9.71 -5.69
CA GLY A 7 4.48 10.64 -4.71
C GLY A 7 5.41 11.68 -5.29
N SER A 8 6.10 11.38 -6.39
CA SER A 8 6.92 12.36 -7.12
C SER A 8 6.10 13.50 -7.72
N LEU A 9 4.77 13.34 -7.85
CA LEU A 9 3.83 14.37 -8.29
C LEU A 9 3.04 15.01 -7.13
N CYS A 10 3.35 14.63 -5.89
CA CYS A 10 2.64 15.10 -4.70
C CYS A 10 3.43 16.17 -3.94
N ASN A 11 2.71 17.08 -3.31
CA ASN A 11 3.29 18.02 -2.37
C ASN A 11 3.82 17.30 -1.12
N ALA A 12 4.73 17.97 -0.41
CA ALA A 12 5.24 17.47 0.87
C ALA A 12 4.09 17.31 1.89
N THR A 13 4.17 16.25 2.68
CA THR A 13 3.19 15.92 3.73
C THR A 13 3.80 16.11 5.11
N VAL A 14 3.00 16.52 6.10
CA VAL A 14 3.49 16.65 7.48
C VAL A 14 3.25 15.34 8.24
N VAL A 15 4.32 14.75 8.75
CA VAL A 15 4.30 13.53 9.58
C VAL A 15 5.10 13.83 10.85
N ASN A 16 4.49 13.68 12.03
CA ASN A 16 5.14 13.93 13.33
C ASN A 16 5.85 15.31 13.41
N SER A 17 5.17 16.36 12.95
CA SER A 17 5.70 17.75 12.89
C SER A 17 6.92 17.94 11.97
N VAL A 18 7.25 16.95 11.14
CA VAL A 18 8.29 17.03 10.10
C VAL A 18 7.62 17.05 8.73
N GLN A 19 8.03 17.98 7.88
CA GLN A 19 7.65 18.01 6.48
C GLN A 19 8.47 16.95 5.72
N ILE A 20 7.77 16.00 5.11
CA ILE A 20 8.37 14.86 4.41
C ILE A 20 7.97 14.89 2.94
N VAL A 21 8.98 14.83 2.07
CA VAL A 21 8.81 14.62 0.63
C VAL A 21 9.04 13.14 0.33
N VAL A 22 7.97 12.42 0.03
CA VAL A 22 8.03 10.99 -0.33
C VAL A 22 8.16 10.86 -1.84
N ARG A 23 9.21 10.21 -2.32
CA ARG A 23 9.52 10.04 -3.75
C ARG A 23 9.52 8.58 -4.15
N GLU A 24 9.30 8.32 -5.44
CA GLU A 24 9.42 6.98 -6.04
C GLU A 24 8.44 5.95 -5.47
N THR A 25 7.20 6.34 -5.18
CA THR A 25 6.19 5.49 -4.52
C THR A 25 5.54 4.46 -5.43
N CYS A 26 6.05 4.23 -6.64
CA CYS A 26 5.41 3.40 -7.65
C CYS A 26 5.12 1.98 -7.16
N ALA A 27 6.04 1.39 -6.39
CA ALA A 27 5.87 0.08 -5.78
C ALA A 27 4.69 0.06 -4.79
N PHE A 28 4.63 1.04 -3.89
CA PHE A 28 3.54 1.18 -2.93
C PHE A 28 2.19 1.38 -3.64
N ASP A 29 2.16 2.32 -4.60
CA ASP A 29 0.93 2.66 -5.32
C ASP A 29 0.41 1.45 -6.12
N SER A 30 1.30 0.64 -6.70
CA SER A 30 0.92 -0.60 -7.40
C SER A 30 0.32 -1.65 -6.45
N ILE A 31 0.97 -1.90 -5.31
CA ILE A 31 0.47 -2.85 -4.30
C ILE A 31 -0.89 -2.36 -3.77
N PHE A 32 -1.03 -1.06 -3.51
CA PHE A 32 -2.29 -0.45 -3.10
C PHE A 32 -3.40 -0.70 -4.12
N GLN A 33 -3.15 -0.44 -5.41
CA GLN A 33 -4.15 -0.61 -6.45
C GLN A 33 -4.56 -2.07 -6.66
N ILE A 34 -3.61 -3.00 -6.63
CA ILE A 34 -3.88 -4.44 -6.74
C ILE A 34 -4.75 -4.88 -5.56
N THR A 35 -4.39 -4.48 -4.34
CA THR A 35 -5.12 -4.86 -3.13
C THR A 35 -6.53 -4.27 -3.12
N ALA A 36 -6.66 -2.98 -3.43
CA ALA A 36 -7.95 -2.30 -3.54
C ALA A 36 -8.85 -2.93 -4.61
N SER A 37 -8.27 -3.37 -5.73
CA SER A 37 -8.99 -4.09 -6.79
C SER A 37 -9.48 -5.45 -6.34
N GLY A 38 -8.62 -6.25 -5.70
CA GLY A 38 -9.02 -7.52 -5.11
C GLY A 38 -10.18 -7.36 -4.12
N MET A 39 -10.12 -6.35 -3.24
CA MET A 39 -11.19 -6.06 -2.28
C MET A 39 -12.48 -5.56 -2.95
N GLY A 40 -12.36 -4.83 -4.06
CA GLY A 40 -13.52 -4.37 -4.83
C GLY A 40 -14.23 -5.49 -5.62
N MET A 41 -13.50 -6.53 -6.00
CA MET A 41 -14.00 -7.61 -6.86
C MET A 41 -14.48 -8.85 -6.07
N HIS A 42 -13.86 -9.15 -4.92
CA HIS A 42 -14.11 -10.39 -4.19
C HIS A 42 -14.50 -10.12 -2.73
N ASN A 43 -15.77 -10.38 -2.38
CA ASN A 43 -16.28 -10.17 -1.02
C ASN A 43 -15.56 -11.00 0.03
N ASN A 44 -15.19 -12.26 -0.27
CA ASN A 44 -14.44 -13.09 0.67
C ASN A 44 -13.08 -12.46 1.01
N TYR A 45 -12.34 -12.05 -0.02
CA TYR A 45 -11.07 -11.35 0.15
C TYR A 45 -11.25 -10.06 0.94
N LYS A 46 -12.26 -9.25 0.61
CA LYS A 46 -12.61 -8.04 1.36
C LYS A 46 -12.87 -8.33 2.84
N ASN A 47 -13.71 -9.32 3.15
CA ASN A 47 -14.06 -9.67 4.52
C ASN A 47 -12.83 -10.13 5.31
N THR A 48 -11.97 -10.96 4.71
CA THR A 48 -10.69 -11.36 5.33
C THR A 48 -9.81 -10.13 5.59
N MET A 49 -9.66 -9.23 4.63
CA MET A 49 -8.88 -8.00 4.79
C MET A 49 -9.46 -7.07 5.86
N GLU A 50 -10.78 -6.97 5.95
CA GLU A 50 -11.45 -6.18 6.98
C GLU A 50 -11.16 -6.68 8.40
N THR A 51 -10.86 -7.96 8.61
CA THR A 51 -10.42 -8.44 9.94
C THR A 51 -9.07 -7.84 10.38
N LEU A 52 -8.22 -7.45 9.43
CA LEU A 52 -6.85 -6.98 9.66
C LEU A 52 -6.75 -5.45 9.81
N HIS A 53 -7.85 -4.70 9.57
CA HIS A 53 -7.81 -3.24 9.57
C HIS A 53 -7.37 -2.61 10.90
N LYS A 54 -7.56 -3.33 12.02
CA LYS A 54 -7.17 -2.86 13.36
C LYS A 54 -5.67 -2.94 13.60
N THR A 55 -4.98 -3.86 12.94
CA THR A 55 -3.56 -4.17 13.18
C THR A 55 -2.66 -3.74 12.02
N ASN A 56 -3.23 -3.46 10.84
CA ASN A 56 -2.49 -3.10 9.64
C ASN A 56 -2.96 -1.75 9.06
N LEU A 57 -2.11 -0.73 9.19
CA LEU A 57 -2.39 0.64 8.71
C LEU A 57 -2.55 0.72 7.18
N PHE A 58 -1.85 -0.14 6.42
CA PHE A 58 -1.98 -0.20 4.97
C PHE A 58 -3.37 -0.70 4.56
N ILE A 59 -3.86 -1.75 5.20
CA ILE A 59 -5.21 -2.27 4.96
C ILE A 59 -6.28 -1.29 5.41
N LYS A 60 -6.07 -0.63 6.55
CA LYS A 60 -6.94 0.45 7.01
C LYS A 60 -7.05 1.57 5.96
N LEU A 61 -5.94 2.02 5.40
CA LEU A 61 -5.92 3.05 4.35
C LEU A 61 -6.75 2.63 3.14
N ILE A 62 -6.60 1.39 2.66
CA ILE A 62 -7.36 0.88 1.51
C ILE A 62 -8.86 0.86 1.81
N ILE A 63 -9.27 0.36 2.98
CA ILE A 63 -10.68 0.29 3.38
C ILE A 63 -11.30 1.69 3.42
N GLU A 64 -10.62 2.66 4.02
CA GLU A 64 -11.12 4.03 4.12
C GLU A 64 -11.26 4.68 2.74
N VAL A 65 -10.29 4.48 1.85
CA VAL A 65 -10.36 4.96 0.46
C VAL A 65 -11.52 4.32 -0.30
N LEU A 66 -11.70 3.00 -0.18
CA LEU A 66 -12.77 2.28 -0.86
C LEU A 66 -14.16 2.69 -0.35
N LYS A 67 -14.34 2.81 0.98
CA LYS A 67 -15.59 3.28 1.59
C LYS A 67 -15.93 4.70 1.15
N ARG A 68 -14.93 5.58 1.09
CA ARG A 68 -15.14 6.99 0.71
C ARG A 68 -15.27 7.18 -0.80
N GLY A 69 -14.75 6.29 -1.62
CA GLY A 69 -14.79 6.37 -3.08
C GLY A 69 -13.93 7.50 -3.69
N LYS A 70 -13.07 8.15 -2.91
CA LYS A 70 -12.14 9.20 -3.38
C LYS A 70 -10.88 9.28 -2.53
N ILE A 71 -9.78 9.69 -3.17
CA ILE A 71 -8.50 10.00 -2.52
C ILE A 71 -8.51 11.45 -1.99
N THR A 72 -8.03 11.65 -0.78
CA THR A 72 -7.91 12.95 -0.11
C THR A 72 -6.47 13.24 0.31
N ALA A 73 -6.17 14.49 0.70
CA ALA A 73 -4.85 14.87 1.23
C ALA A 73 -4.43 14.02 2.45
N SER A 74 -5.38 13.64 3.29
CA SER A 74 -5.13 12.76 4.45
C SER A 74 -4.61 11.37 4.06
N ASP A 75 -4.98 10.86 2.88
CA ASP A 75 -4.51 9.55 2.41
C ASP A 75 -3.04 9.59 2.02
N TYR A 76 -2.59 10.72 1.47
CA TYR A 76 -1.19 10.94 1.18
C TYR A 76 -0.37 11.07 2.47
N CYS A 77 -0.90 11.72 3.51
CA CYS A 77 -0.29 11.69 4.83
C CYS A 77 -0.23 10.27 5.40
N ALA A 78 -1.32 9.50 5.32
CA ALA A 78 -1.36 8.12 5.80
C ALA A 78 -0.34 7.23 5.06
N ARG A 79 -0.22 7.38 3.72
CA ARG A 79 0.82 6.73 2.92
C ARG A 79 2.21 7.11 3.43
N ALA A 80 2.47 8.41 3.66
CA ALA A 80 3.76 8.87 4.16
C ALA A 80 4.07 8.29 5.54
N THR A 81 3.09 8.23 6.44
CA THR A 81 3.22 7.60 7.77
C THR A 81 3.60 6.12 7.63
N ILE A 82 2.86 5.35 6.84
CA ILE A 82 3.14 3.92 6.62
C ILE A 82 4.56 3.73 6.08
N LEU A 83 4.96 4.50 5.07
CA LEU A 83 6.27 4.38 4.47
C LEU A 83 7.39 4.81 5.42
N CYS A 84 7.17 5.81 6.28
CA CYS A 84 8.18 6.23 7.26
C CYS A 84 8.46 5.17 8.33
N ASP A 85 7.49 4.30 8.64
CA ASP A 85 7.62 3.25 9.65
C ASP A 85 8.35 2.00 9.13
N ILE A 86 8.59 1.90 7.81
CA ILE A 86 9.27 0.75 7.20
C ILE A 86 10.80 1.00 7.19
N PRO A 87 11.60 0.15 7.87
CA PRO A 87 13.03 0.40 8.08
C PRO A 87 13.93 0.10 6.88
N ILE A 88 13.36 -0.09 5.68
CA ILE A 88 14.12 -0.42 4.46
C ILE A 88 14.44 0.81 3.60
N PHE A 89 13.77 1.94 3.85
CA PHE A 89 13.87 3.12 3.00
C PHE A 89 14.96 4.07 3.47
N SER A 90 15.63 4.69 2.49
CA SER A 90 16.60 5.74 2.76
C SER A 90 15.88 7.05 3.08
N LYS A 91 16.09 7.55 4.31
CA LYS A 91 15.60 8.85 4.75
C LYS A 91 16.75 9.86 4.81
N THR A 92 16.61 10.94 4.06
CA THR A 92 17.57 12.05 4.04
C THR A 92 16.95 13.25 4.75
N SER A 93 17.58 13.74 5.81
CA SER A 93 17.15 14.96 6.50
C SER A 93 17.93 16.17 5.96
N TYR A 94 17.22 17.20 5.52
CA TYR A 94 17.83 18.45 5.06
C TYR A 94 17.90 19.48 6.17
N THR A 95 16.87 19.54 7.01
CA THR A 95 16.80 20.39 8.21
C THR A 95 16.17 19.62 9.36
N ARG A 96 16.02 20.26 10.53
CA ARG A 96 15.28 19.69 11.67
C ARG A 96 13.80 19.44 11.36
N SER A 97 13.23 20.15 10.38
CA SER A 97 11.81 20.11 10.03
C SER A 97 11.53 19.58 8.63
N ILE A 98 12.56 19.34 7.80
CA ILE A 98 12.40 18.93 6.40
C ILE A 98 13.22 17.67 6.13
N SER A 99 12.56 16.63 5.64
CA SER A 99 13.20 15.39 5.20
C SER A 99 12.62 14.88 3.89
N SER A 100 13.35 13.99 3.23
CA SER A 100 12.87 13.24 2.08
C SER A 100 13.03 11.74 2.33
N LEU A 101 12.04 11.00 1.86
CA LEU A 101 12.02 9.55 1.90
C LEU A 101 12.07 9.03 0.47
N ASN A 102 13.13 8.30 0.12
CA ASN A 102 13.24 7.61 -1.16
C ASN A 102 12.68 6.19 -1.01
N THR A 103 11.61 5.89 -1.74
CA THR A 103 10.92 4.59 -1.68
C THR A 103 11.16 3.70 -2.90
N ASN A 104 12.16 4.04 -3.72
CA ASN A 104 12.60 3.20 -4.82
C ASN A 104 13.19 1.89 -4.28
N PHE A 105 12.41 0.84 -4.32
CA PHE A 105 12.76 -0.46 -3.76
C PHE A 105 12.05 -1.59 -4.51
N ASN A 106 12.52 -2.81 -4.32
CA ASN A 106 11.88 -3.99 -4.88
C ASN A 106 10.47 -4.17 -4.28
N VAL A 107 9.46 -4.33 -5.16
CA VAL A 107 8.05 -4.54 -4.80
C VAL A 107 7.85 -5.73 -3.87
N ALA A 108 8.60 -6.83 -4.06
CA ALA A 108 8.47 -8.02 -3.23
C ALA A 108 8.91 -7.74 -1.79
N HIS A 109 10.07 -7.08 -1.60
CA HIS A 109 10.52 -6.67 -0.26
C HIS A 109 9.52 -5.71 0.40
N LEU A 110 8.97 -4.74 -0.35
CA LEU A 110 7.95 -3.86 0.20
C LEU A 110 6.69 -4.64 0.63
N ALA A 111 6.26 -5.61 -0.17
CA ALA A 111 5.11 -6.45 0.14
C ALA A 111 5.31 -7.26 1.43
N GLU A 112 6.51 -7.80 1.68
CA GLU A 112 6.83 -8.51 2.93
C GLU A 112 6.60 -7.63 4.16
N HIS A 113 6.94 -6.35 4.08
CA HIS A 113 6.70 -5.40 5.17
C HIS A 113 5.22 -5.03 5.30
N LEU A 114 4.54 -4.73 4.19
CA LEU A 114 3.13 -4.33 4.20
C LEU A 114 2.19 -5.48 4.62
N PHE A 115 2.58 -6.73 4.38
CA PHE A 115 1.76 -7.91 4.63
C PHE A 115 2.31 -8.86 5.70
N LYS A 116 3.27 -8.40 6.51
CA LYS A 116 3.97 -9.22 7.52
C LYS A 116 3.06 -10.08 8.42
N ASN A 117 1.87 -9.56 8.77
CA ASN A 117 0.92 -10.23 9.65
C ASN A 117 -0.34 -10.73 8.92
N MET A 118 -0.25 -10.89 7.60
CA MET A 118 -1.35 -11.47 6.83
C MET A 118 -1.35 -12.99 6.93
N PRO A 119 -2.54 -13.61 6.98
CA PRO A 119 -2.64 -15.05 6.77
C PRO A 119 -2.07 -15.39 5.39
N THR A 120 -1.00 -16.19 5.38
CA THR A 120 -0.40 -16.68 4.14
C THR A 120 -1.25 -17.79 3.56
N CYS A 121 -1.40 -17.81 2.24
CA CYS A 121 -2.09 -18.87 1.53
C CYS A 121 -1.26 -20.17 1.57
N THR A 122 -1.83 -21.27 2.03
CA THR A 122 -1.19 -22.60 2.04
C THR A 122 -1.47 -23.43 0.78
N THR A 123 -2.39 -23.00 -0.09
CA THR A 123 -2.81 -23.80 -1.28
C THR A 123 -2.95 -22.93 -2.52
N ALA A 124 -2.21 -23.24 -3.58
CA ALA A 124 -2.22 -22.51 -4.85
C ALA A 124 -2.97 -23.31 -5.94
N TYR A 125 -3.93 -22.68 -6.61
CA TYR A 125 -4.51 -23.19 -7.85
C TYR A 125 -3.97 -22.37 -9.03
N VAL A 126 -3.45 -23.05 -10.05
CA VAL A 126 -2.97 -22.41 -11.27
C VAL A 126 -4.14 -22.30 -12.25
N ILE A 127 -4.54 -21.06 -12.56
CA ILE A 127 -5.54 -20.80 -13.60
C ILE A 127 -4.80 -20.24 -14.82
N PHE A 128 -4.94 -20.93 -15.95
CA PHE A 128 -4.37 -20.50 -17.23
C PHE A 128 -5.38 -19.60 -17.96
N PHE A 129 -4.93 -18.40 -18.35
CA PHE A 129 -5.64 -17.57 -19.33
C PHE A 129 -4.99 -17.75 -20.70
N ASN A 130 -5.81 -17.82 -21.76
CA ASN A 130 -5.39 -17.99 -23.16
C ASN A 130 -4.49 -16.87 -23.72
N SER A 131 -4.11 -15.87 -22.91
CA SER A 131 -3.22 -14.76 -23.26
C SER A 131 -1.85 -14.79 -22.55
N GLY A 132 -1.50 -15.90 -21.89
CA GLY A 132 -0.16 -16.08 -21.29
C GLY A 132 0.09 -15.31 -19.99
N VAL A 133 -0.94 -14.69 -19.40
CA VAL A 133 -0.86 -14.03 -18.10
C VAL A 133 -1.25 -15.00 -16.99
N LEU A 134 -0.31 -15.28 -16.09
CA LEU A 134 -0.52 -16.16 -14.95
C LEU A 134 -1.08 -15.36 -13.77
N LEU A 135 -2.35 -15.54 -13.45
CA LEU A 135 -2.96 -14.94 -12.27
C LEU A 135 -3.12 -16.02 -11.18
N ARG A 136 -2.33 -15.94 -10.12
CA ARG A 136 -2.54 -16.76 -8.91
C ARG A 136 -3.69 -16.14 -8.11
N VAL A 137 -4.87 -16.77 -8.17
CA VAL A 137 -6.03 -16.39 -7.36
C VAL A 137 -5.95 -17.13 -6.03
N LEU A 138 -5.96 -16.37 -4.93
CA LEU A 138 -5.78 -16.86 -3.56
C LEU A 138 -7.16 -16.92 -2.86
N VAL A 139 -7.54 -18.09 -2.32
CA VAL A 139 -8.76 -18.27 -1.53
C VAL A 139 -8.36 -18.66 -0.11
N ALA A 140 -8.93 -17.98 0.89
CA ALA A 140 -8.77 -18.30 2.32
C ALA A 140 -9.96 -19.15 2.82
N PRO A 141 -9.76 -20.04 3.82
CA PRO A 141 -10.83 -20.85 4.41
C PRO A 141 -11.89 -20.01 5.12
#